data_AF-A0A0P9RAV9-F1
#
_entry.id   AF-A0A0P9RAV9-F1
#
_cell.length_a   1.000
_cell.length_b   1.000
_cell.length_c   1.000
_cell.angle_alpha   90.00
_cell.angle_beta   90.00
_cell.angle_gamma   90.00
#
_symmetry.space_group_name_H-M   'P 1'
#
loop_
_entity.id
_entity.type
_entity.pdbx_description
1 polymer ?
#
loop_
_entity_poly.entity_id
_entity_poly.type
_entity_poly.pdbx_seq_one_letter_code
_entity_poly.pdbx_strand_id
1 'polypeptide(L)'
;MSAAARLNDPIEHTGSLTGLLAGFAIGAIGAALIVGTGGLAAVAIVGAAAATGAGIGQLVGSMSFCSHQTGQIISGSSNVNINGKAAARAHVDKASCDDHGPGPKVLAQGSSTVYINGYPAARVNDRTECDAKISAGSNNVFIGGETETTDPISPEVPVLLERGILLIGLASAFVLASPAVVIAGFVGGIAGGTIGNWAGGKLFGEGSDRQKLMAFGGALLGGGLGAKGGKWFDARYEVKVHGLGSNLGNIKVKPRTANEKLSSSSNEKVSVPSSTNYSRGKFRKNVRKTVWENA
;
A
#
# COMPACT_ATOMS: atom_id res chain seq x y z
N MET A 1 -9.48 -6.77 -24.43
CA MET A 1 -10.89 -7.10 -24.72
C MET A 1 -11.42 -7.90 -23.56
N SER A 2 -12.61 -7.57 -23.06
CA SER A 2 -13.22 -8.21 -21.89
C SER A 2 -14.59 -8.77 -22.24
N ALA A 3 -15.05 -9.80 -21.54
CA ALA A 3 -16.36 -10.40 -21.79
C ALA A 3 -17.48 -9.36 -21.60
N ALA A 4 -18.47 -9.35 -22.49
CA ALA A 4 -19.58 -8.41 -22.43
C ALA A 4 -20.47 -8.70 -21.22
N ALA A 5 -20.86 -7.66 -20.48
CA ALA A 5 -21.78 -7.78 -19.35
C ALA A 5 -23.24 -7.72 -19.82
N ARG A 6 -24.11 -8.42 -19.11
CA ARG A 6 -25.53 -8.60 -19.47
C ARG A 6 -26.41 -8.59 -18.23
N LEU A 7 -27.71 -8.52 -18.46
CA LEU A 7 -28.72 -8.70 -17.43
C LEU A 7 -28.49 -10.00 -16.62
N ASN A 8 -28.61 -9.89 -15.30
CA ASN A 8 -28.37 -10.96 -14.31
C ASN A 8 -26.94 -11.50 -14.29
N ASP A 9 -25.97 -10.81 -14.89
CA ASP A 9 -24.58 -11.14 -14.64
C ASP A 9 -24.18 -10.60 -13.25
N PRO A 10 -23.37 -11.35 -12.48
CA PRO A 10 -23.06 -11.06 -11.09
C PRO A 10 -22.11 -9.86 -10.91
N ILE A 11 -22.24 -9.19 -9.76
CA ILE A 11 -21.28 -8.19 -9.27
C ILE A 11 -20.65 -8.66 -7.96
N GLU A 12 -19.41 -8.24 -7.71
CA GLU A 12 -18.65 -8.61 -6.52
C GLU A 12 -17.97 -7.39 -5.88
N HIS A 13 -17.83 -7.44 -4.55
CA HIS A 13 -16.92 -6.57 -3.80
C HIS A 13 -15.67 -7.33 -3.42
N THR A 14 -14.58 -6.60 -3.18
CA THR A 14 -13.39 -7.15 -2.56
C THR A 14 -13.41 -6.94 -1.05
N GLY A 15 -12.65 -7.76 -0.32
CA GLY A 15 -12.43 -7.58 1.11
C GLY A 15 -11.41 -6.50 1.46
N SER A 16 -11.12 -5.53 0.57
CA SER A 16 -10.01 -4.58 0.71
C SER A 16 -10.09 -3.74 1.99
N LEU A 17 -11.27 -3.21 2.34
CA LEU A 17 -11.44 -2.40 3.56
C LEU A 17 -11.25 -3.25 4.83
N THR A 18 -11.86 -4.44 4.87
CA THR A 18 -11.72 -5.37 6.00
C THR A 18 -10.27 -5.80 6.17
N GLY A 19 -9.61 -6.16 5.07
CA GLY A 19 -8.20 -6.51 5.05
C GLY A 19 -7.33 -5.37 5.56
N LEU A 20 -7.57 -4.13 5.10
CA LEU A 20 -6.86 -2.94 5.55
C LEU A 20 -7.00 -2.73 7.06
N LEU A 21 -8.22 -2.78 7.59
CA LEU A 21 -8.48 -2.56 9.02
C LEU A 21 -7.88 -3.67 9.89
N ALA A 22 -8.01 -4.93 9.47
CA ALA A 22 -7.40 -6.07 10.15
C ALA A 22 -5.86 -5.96 10.14
N GLY A 23 -5.29 -5.66 8.98
CA GLY A 23 -3.85 -5.46 8.81
C GLY A 23 -3.32 -4.30 9.63
N PHE A 24 -4.06 -3.18 9.69
CA PHE A 24 -3.71 -2.03 10.53
C PHE A 24 -3.66 -2.43 12.01
N ALA A 25 -4.69 -3.12 12.50
CA ALA A 25 -4.77 -3.57 13.89
C ALA A 25 -3.63 -4.55 14.23
N ILE A 26 -3.39 -5.56 13.37
CA ILE A 26 -2.31 -6.55 13.56
C ILE A 26 -0.95 -5.86 13.57
N GLY A 27 -0.70 -4.93 12.64
CA GLY A 27 0.54 -4.16 12.57
C GLY A 27 0.77 -3.32 13.84
N ALA A 28 -0.27 -2.63 14.30
CA ALA A 28 -0.20 -1.81 15.52
C ALA A 28 0.08 -2.66 16.77
N ILE A 29 -0.66 -3.75 16.95
CA ILE A 29 -0.53 -4.65 18.11
C ILE A 29 0.85 -5.31 18.10
N GLY A 30 1.29 -5.84 16.95
CA GLY A 30 2.58 -6.49 16.81
C GLY A 30 3.75 -5.57 17.20
N ALA A 31 3.71 -4.30 16.77
CA ALA A 31 4.70 -3.32 17.17
C ALA A 31 4.59 -2.91 18.64
N ALA A 32 3.39 -2.72 19.17
CA ALA A 32 3.19 -2.34 20.57
C ALA A 32 3.78 -3.36 21.54
N LEU A 33 3.74 -4.65 21.21
CA LEU A 33 4.34 -5.72 22.01
C LEU A 33 5.88 -5.68 22.04
N ILE A 34 6.51 -5.12 21.00
CA ILE A 34 7.98 -5.03 20.89
C ILE A 34 8.49 -3.77 21.62
N VAL A 35 7.69 -2.72 21.67
CA VAL A 35 8.13 -1.42 22.16
C VAL A 35 7.91 -1.31 23.67
N GLY A 36 8.93 -1.70 24.44
CA GLY A 36 8.89 -1.72 25.90
C GLY A 36 9.08 -0.39 26.63
N THR A 37 9.36 0.72 25.93
CA THR A 37 9.62 2.02 26.57
C THR A 37 8.86 3.14 25.85
N GLY A 38 8.15 3.98 26.60
CA GLY A 38 7.43 5.13 26.04
C GLY A 38 8.38 6.15 25.40
N GLY A 39 7.91 6.86 24.38
CA GLY A 39 8.69 7.90 23.69
C GLY A 39 8.20 8.16 22.26
N LEU A 40 8.71 9.21 21.61
CA LEU A 40 8.28 9.56 20.24
C LEU A 40 8.64 8.46 19.23
N ALA A 41 9.82 7.83 19.38
CA ALA A 41 10.25 6.72 18.53
C ALA A 41 9.32 5.50 18.69
N ALA A 42 8.81 5.25 19.89
CA ALA A 42 7.87 4.17 20.15
C ALA A 42 6.57 4.33 19.36
N VAL A 43 5.99 5.53 19.42
CA VAL A 43 4.78 5.88 18.67
C VAL A 43 5.02 5.78 17.16
N ALA A 44 6.19 6.22 16.70
CA ALA A 44 6.55 6.13 15.29
C ALA A 44 6.66 4.69 14.80
N ILE A 45 7.26 3.77 15.59
CA ILE A 45 7.32 2.34 15.25
C ILE A 45 5.91 1.76 15.14
N VAL A 46 5.03 2.03 16.11
CA VAL A 46 3.65 1.55 16.07
C VAL A 46 2.90 2.11 14.86
N GLY A 47 3.02 3.41 14.58
CA GLY A 47 2.39 4.03 13.42
C GLY A 47 2.90 3.49 12.09
N ALA A 48 4.22 3.26 11.96
CA ALA A 48 4.82 2.68 10.75
C ALA A 48 4.37 1.24 10.56
N ALA A 49 4.34 0.44 11.63
CA ALA A 49 3.90 -0.95 11.58
C ALA A 49 2.40 -1.07 11.28
N ALA A 50 1.58 -0.22 11.89
CA ALA A 50 0.15 -0.13 11.60
C ALA A 50 -0.09 0.23 10.13
N ALA A 51 0.59 1.26 9.60
CA ALA A 51 0.45 1.65 8.20
C ALA A 51 0.94 0.57 7.23
N THR A 52 2.06 -0.08 7.53
CA THR A 52 2.58 -1.20 6.74
C THR A 52 1.62 -2.39 6.77
N GLY A 53 1.12 -2.74 7.95
CA GLY A 53 0.13 -3.79 8.15
C GLY A 53 -1.15 -3.50 7.38
N ALA A 54 -1.62 -2.25 7.37
CA ALA A 54 -2.79 -1.82 6.61
C ALA A 54 -2.60 -2.00 5.10
N GLY A 55 -1.44 -1.60 4.55
CA GLY A 55 -1.13 -1.79 3.13
C GLY A 55 -1.07 -3.28 2.73
N ILE A 56 -0.45 -4.13 3.57
CA ILE A 56 -0.42 -5.59 3.35
C ILE A 56 -1.84 -6.17 3.46
N GLY A 57 -2.60 -5.74 4.47
CA GLY A 57 -3.97 -6.18 4.70
C GLY A 57 -4.89 -5.80 3.55
N GLN A 58 -4.79 -4.58 3.03
CA GLN A 58 -5.55 -4.13 1.86
C GLN A 58 -5.19 -4.96 0.62
N LEU A 59 -3.91 -5.24 0.40
CA LEU A 59 -3.48 -6.13 -0.69
C LEU A 59 -4.15 -7.50 -0.57
N VAL A 60 -4.06 -8.14 0.60
CA VAL A 60 -4.66 -9.46 0.85
C VAL A 60 -6.18 -9.42 0.65
N GLY A 61 -6.85 -8.39 1.19
CA GLY A 61 -8.29 -8.19 1.04
C GLY A 61 -8.71 -7.94 -0.41
N SER A 62 -7.82 -7.38 -1.24
CA SER A 62 -8.09 -7.13 -2.66
C SER A 62 -7.97 -8.39 -3.54
N MET A 63 -7.49 -9.51 -3.02
CA MET A 63 -7.27 -10.74 -3.79
C MET A 63 -8.59 -11.44 -4.11
N SER A 64 -8.61 -12.21 -5.19
CA SER A 64 -9.84 -12.82 -5.71
C SER A 64 -10.49 -13.82 -4.72
N PHE A 65 -9.74 -14.38 -3.78
CA PHE A 65 -10.28 -15.26 -2.74
C PHE A 65 -10.97 -14.52 -1.59
N CYS A 66 -10.73 -13.21 -1.47
CA CYS A 66 -11.43 -12.32 -0.55
C CYS A 66 -12.60 -11.58 -1.24
N SER A 67 -12.86 -11.86 -2.51
CA SER A 67 -14.03 -11.37 -3.22
C SER A 67 -15.26 -12.17 -2.84
N HIS A 68 -16.40 -11.50 -2.72
CA HIS A 68 -17.70 -12.15 -2.58
C HIS A 68 -18.70 -11.51 -3.52
N GLN A 69 -19.63 -12.33 -4.02
CA GLN A 69 -20.71 -11.86 -4.86
C GLN A 69 -21.71 -11.07 -3.99
N THR A 70 -22.04 -9.86 -4.41
CA THR A 70 -22.86 -8.90 -3.65
C THR A 70 -24.12 -8.50 -4.37
N GLY A 71 -24.39 -9.12 -5.51
CA GLY A 71 -25.63 -8.94 -6.25
C GLY A 71 -25.46 -9.22 -7.73
N GLN A 72 -26.25 -8.52 -8.54
CA GLN A 72 -26.31 -8.74 -9.99
C GLN A 72 -26.86 -7.51 -10.74
N ILE A 73 -26.58 -7.45 -12.03
CA ILE A 73 -27.14 -6.46 -12.95
C ILE A 73 -28.65 -6.70 -13.11
N ILE A 74 -29.47 -5.68 -12.91
CA ILE A 74 -30.94 -5.77 -12.92
C ILE A 74 -31.61 -5.04 -14.08
N SER A 75 -30.87 -4.27 -14.88
CA SER A 75 -31.38 -3.65 -16.10
C SER A 75 -30.39 -3.75 -17.26
N GLY A 76 -30.89 -3.57 -18.48
CA GLY A 76 -30.10 -3.67 -19.70
C GLY A 76 -30.80 -2.98 -20.88
N SER A 77 -30.16 -3.07 -22.05
CA SER A 77 -30.71 -2.61 -23.32
C SER A 77 -32.04 -3.26 -23.68
N SER A 78 -32.97 -2.48 -24.27
CA SER A 78 -34.29 -2.96 -24.68
C SER A 78 -34.31 -3.72 -26.02
N ASN A 79 -33.28 -3.55 -26.85
CA ASN A 79 -33.23 -4.04 -28.23
C ASN A 79 -31.90 -4.69 -28.63
N VAL A 80 -30.88 -4.67 -27.76
CA VAL A 80 -29.59 -5.31 -28.00
C VAL A 80 -29.40 -6.41 -26.96
N ASN A 81 -29.34 -7.64 -27.45
CA ASN A 81 -29.18 -8.83 -26.63
C ASN A 81 -27.84 -9.50 -26.94
N ILE A 82 -27.18 -10.01 -25.92
CA ILE A 82 -25.95 -10.80 -26.01
C ILE A 82 -26.26 -12.17 -25.41
N ASN A 83 -26.22 -13.21 -26.25
CA ASN A 83 -26.64 -14.56 -25.86
C ASN A 83 -28.03 -14.60 -25.19
N GLY A 84 -29.01 -13.93 -25.79
CA GLY A 84 -30.40 -13.91 -25.32
C GLY A 84 -30.70 -13.01 -24.12
N LYS A 85 -29.67 -12.51 -23.40
CA LYS A 85 -29.84 -11.56 -22.29
C LYS A 85 -29.63 -10.12 -22.78
N ALA A 86 -30.35 -9.16 -22.22
CA ALA A 86 -30.16 -7.75 -22.52
C ALA A 86 -28.71 -7.32 -22.21
N ALA A 87 -28.08 -6.58 -23.12
CA ALA A 87 -26.71 -6.08 -22.94
C ALA A 87 -26.68 -4.95 -21.90
N ALA A 88 -25.69 -4.96 -21.01
CA ALA A 88 -25.56 -3.94 -19.96
C ALA A 88 -24.76 -2.73 -20.47
N ARG A 89 -25.13 -1.53 -20.00
CA ARG A 89 -24.54 -0.25 -20.41
C ARG A 89 -24.22 0.61 -19.20
N ALA A 90 -23.08 1.31 -19.27
CA ALA A 90 -22.72 2.32 -18.28
C ALA A 90 -23.73 3.48 -18.30
N HIS A 91 -23.79 4.26 -17.22
CA HIS A 91 -24.63 5.44 -16.99
C HIS A 91 -26.14 5.22 -16.90
N VAL A 92 -26.68 4.25 -17.62
CA VAL A 92 -28.13 4.04 -17.71
C VAL A 92 -28.59 2.78 -17.01
N ASP A 93 -27.80 1.70 -17.07
CA ASP A 93 -28.20 0.43 -16.48
C ASP A 93 -27.73 0.30 -15.03
N LYS A 94 -28.43 -0.53 -14.27
CA LYS A 94 -28.31 -0.62 -12.81
C LYS A 94 -28.05 -2.05 -12.34
N ALA A 95 -27.44 -2.15 -11.18
CA ALA A 95 -27.20 -3.38 -10.44
C ALA A 95 -27.80 -3.29 -9.03
N SER A 96 -28.27 -4.42 -8.51
CA SER A 96 -28.59 -4.55 -7.09
C SER A 96 -27.32 -4.91 -6.33
N CYS A 97 -27.08 -4.25 -5.19
CA CYS A 97 -25.94 -4.51 -4.32
C CYS A 97 -26.43 -4.65 -2.87
N ASP A 98 -26.13 -5.79 -2.24
CA ASP A 98 -26.61 -6.15 -0.90
C ASP A 98 -25.77 -5.49 0.22
N ASP A 99 -24.53 -5.11 -0.08
CA ASP A 99 -23.61 -4.51 0.90
C ASP A 99 -23.88 -3.02 1.17
N HIS A 100 -24.56 -2.32 0.24
CA HIS A 100 -24.64 -0.86 0.22
C HIS A 100 -26.08 -0.31 0.19
N GLY A 101 -26.88 -0.69 1.20
CA GLY A 101 -28.20 -0.12 1.50
C GLY A 101 -29.28 -0.40 0.43
N PRO A 102 -30.56 -0.07 0.73
CA PRO A 102 -31.66 -0.33 -0.19
C PRO A 102 -31.62 0.66 -1.35
N GLY A 103 -31.08 0.24 -2.49
CA GLY A 103 -31.16 1.02 -3.72
C GLY A 103 -30.27 0.48 -4.83
N PRO A 104 -30.77 0.44 -6.08
CA PRO A 104 -29.96 -0.01 -7.21
C PRO A 104 -28.82 1.00 -7.49
N LYS A 105 -27.65 0.49 -7.85
CA LYS A 105 -26.44 1.25 -8.18
C LYS A 105 -26.26 1.32 -9.68
N VAL A 106 -25.89 2.47 -10.22
CA VAL A 106 -25.64 2.59 -11.67
C VAL A 106 -24.34 1.87 -12.03
N LEU A 107 -24.26 1.33 -13.24
CA LEU A 107 -23.00 0.90 -13.84
C LEU A 107 -22.20 2.15 -14.21
N ALA A 108 -21.13 2.43 -13.48
CA ALA A 108 -20.37 3.67 -13.61
C ALA A 108 -19.25 3.59 -14.66
N GLN A 109 -18.97 2.40 -15.19
CA GLN A 109 -17.90 2.17 -16.16
C GLN A 109 -18.34 1.33 -17.35
N GLY A 110 -17.72 1.60 -18.50
CA GLY A 110 -17.93 0.86 -19.74
C GLY A 110 -16.80 1.08 -20.75
N SER A 111 -17.03 0.64 -21.98
CA SER A 111 -16.08 0.82 -23.09
C SER A 111 -16.10 2.24 -23.67
N SER A 112 -14.92 2.84 -23.81
CA SER A 112 -14.72 4.13 -24.50
C SER A 112 -14.98 4.11 -26.00
N THR A 113 -14.98 2.92 -26.64
CA THR A 113 -15.06 2.79 -28.10
C THR A 113 -16.31 2.06 -28.59
N VAL A 114 -16.96 1.28 -27.72
CA VAL A 114 -18.15 0.49 -28.08
C VAL A 114 -19.35 0.99 -27.29
N TYR A 115 -20.34 1.47 -28.02
CA TYR A 115 -21.57 2.04 -27.48
C TYR A 115 -22.77 1.19 -27.86
N ILE A 116 -23.70 1.00 -26.93
CA ILE A 116 -24.98 0.33 -27.15
C ILE A 116 -26.08 1.34 -26.82
N ASN A 117 -26.92 1.65 -27.80
CA ASN A 117 -27.95 2.70 -27.70
C ASN A 117 -27.40 4.05 -27.21
N GLY A 118 -26.19 4.42 -27.68
CA GLY A 118 -25.55 5.68 -27.33
C GLY A 118 -24.83 5.72 -25.98
N TYR A 119 -24.84 4.63 -25.20
CA TYR A 119 -24.13 4.55 -23.91
C TYR A 119 -22.96 3.56 -23.98
N PRO A 120 -21.85 3.79 -23.25
CA PRO A 120 -20.72 2.86 -23.19
C PRO A 120 -21.16 1.45 -22.80
N ALA A 121 -20.69 0.43 -23.52
CA ALA A 121 -21.04 -0.95 -23.22
C ALA A 121 -20.27 -1.46 -22.00
N ALA A 122 -20.98 -2.01 -21.00
CA ALA A 122 -20.38 -2.55 -19.79
C ALA A 122 -19.80 -3.96 -20.03
N ARG A 123 -18.71 -4.27 -19.32
CA ARG A 123 -17.93 -5.51 -19.48
C ARG A 123 -17.54 -6.09 -18.13
N VAL A 124 -17.09 -7.34 -18.15
CA VAL A 124 -16.38 -7.92 -17.02
C VAL A 124 -15.20 -7.03 -16.65
N ASN A 125 -15.06 -6.80 -15.34
CA ASN A 125 -14.13 -5.87 -14.72
C ASN A 125 -14.52 -4.38 -14.70
N ASP A 126 -15.58 -3.95 -15.38
CA ASP A 126 -16.11 -2.59 -15.21
C ASP A 126 -16.86 -2.49 -13.86
N ARG A 127 -16.92 -1.28 -13.29
CA ARG A 127 -17.45 -1.01 -11.94
C ARG A 127 -18.82 -0.37 -11.91
N THR A 128 -19.52 -0.59 -10.80
CA THR A 128 -20.71 0.16 -10.39
C THR A 128 -20.34 1.41 -9.58
N GLU A 129 -21.31 2.28 -9.32
CA GLU A 129 -21.13 3.46 -8.46
C GLU A 129 -20.68 3.12 -7.04
N CYS A 130 -20.96 1.91 -6.53
CA CYS A 130 -20.50 1.49 -5.21
C CYS A 130 -19.11 0.82 -5.23
N ASP A 131 -18.40 0.86 -6.38
CA ASP A 131 -17.10 0.20 -6.62
C ASP A 131 -17.18 -1.34 -6.71
N ALA A 132 -18.39 -1.89 -6.84
CA ALA A 132 -18.55 -3.32 -7.13
C ALA A 132 -18.14 -3.61 -8.57
N LYS A 133 -17.49 -4.74 -8.79
CA LYS A 133 -16.96 -5.16 -10.07
C LYS A 133 -17.85 -6.20 -10.71
N ILE A 134 -18.08 -6.13 -12.02
CA ILE A 134 -18.77 -7.20 -12.75
C ILE A 134 -17.85 -8.42 -12.84
N SER A 135 -18.25 -9.53 -12.22
CA SER A 135 -17.38 -10.70 -12.02
C SER A 135 -17.51 -11.77 -13.13
N ALA A 136 -18.65 -11.81 -13.82
CA ALA A 136 -18.85 -12.70 -14.96
C ALA A 136 -19.63 -12.02 -16.09
N GLY A 137 -19.55 -12.58 -17.28
CA GLY A 137 -20.15 -12.02 -18.49
C GLY A 137 -20.43 -13.09 -19.53
N SER A 138 -20.50 -12.66 -20.78
CA SER A 138 -20.66 -13.55 -21.94
C SER A 138 -19.44 -14.45 -22.17
N ASN A 139 -19.67 -15.73 -22.49
CA ASN A 139 -18.60 -16.71 -22.71
C ASN A 139 -17.90 -16.56 -24.07
N ASN A 140 -18.53 -15.90 -25.04
CA ASN A 140 -18.07 -15.85 -26.43
C ASN A 140 -18.19 -14.46 -27.09
N VAL A 141 -18.70 -13.46 -26.36
CA VAL A 141 -18.79 -12.08 -26.86
C VAL A 141 -17.90 -11.20 -26.01
N PHE A 142 -16.91 -10.59 -26.66
CA PHE A 142 -15.93 -9.74 -26.02
C PHE A 142 -16.02 -8.33 -26.59
N ILE A 143 -15.93 -7.33 -25.72
CA ILE A 143 -15.98 -5.91 -26.08
C ILE A 143 -14.60 -5.29 -25.82
N GLY A 144 -14.13 -4.52 -26.80
CA GLY A 144 -12.84 -3.82 -26.76
C GLY A 144 -12.92 -2.45 -26.11
N GLY A 145 -11.90 -1.62 -26.34
CA GLY A 145 -11.80 -0.25 -25.82
C GLY A 145 -11.17 -0.15 -24.43
N GLU A 146 -10.68 1.04 -24.10
CA GLU A 146 -10.28 1.39 -22.73
C GLU A 146 -11.52 1.59 -21.86
N THR A 147 -11.36 1.51 -20.53
CA THR A 147 -12.45 1.76 -19.59
C THR A 147 -12.69 3.26 -19.44
N GLU A 148 -13.92 3.69 -19.75
CA GLU A 148 -14.42 5.03 -19.50
C GLU A 148 -15.27 5.03 -18.22
N THR A 149 -15.11 6.04 -17.38
CA THR A 149 -15.94 6.24 -16.18
C THR A 149 -16.98 7.31 -16.47
N THR A 150 -18.24 6.91 -16.52
CA THR A 150 -19.37 7.79 -16.83
C THR A 150 -19.95 8.48 -15.60
N ASP A 151 -19.81 7.85 -14.43
CA ASP A 151 -20.43 8.30 -13.18
C ASP A 151 -19.44 8.20 -12.01
N PRO A 152 -19.60 9.03 -10.96
CA PRO A 152 -18.71 9.00 -9.81
C PRO A 152 -18.80 7.67 -9.07
N ILE A 153 -17.65 7.03 -8.87
CA ILE A 153 -17.53 5.80 -8.09
C ILE A 153 -17.17 6.14 -6.65
N SER A 154 -17.91 5.59 -5.71
CA SER A 154 -17.61 5.59 -4.27
C SER A 154 -16.71 4.40 -3.96
N PRO A 155 -15.39 4.60 -3.73
CA PRO A 155 -14.44 3.49 -3.59
C PRO A 155 -14.72 2.67 -2.32
N GLU A 156 -14.47 1.35 -2.38
CA GLU A 156 -14.63 0.43 -1.24
C GLU A 156 -13.80 0.86 -0.03
N VAL A 157 -12.58 1.35 -0.29
CA VAL A 157 -11.72 1.97 0.72
C VAL A 157 -11.86 3.48 0.61
N PRO A 158 -12.38 4.17 1.64
CA PRO A 158 -12.52 5.63 1.59
C PRO A 158 -11.17 6.31 1.33
N VAL A 159 -11.12 7.20 0.35
CA VAL A 159 -9.90 7.92 -0.05
C VAL A 159 -9.24 8.64 1.13
N LEU A 160 -10.05 9.18 2.05
CA LEU A 160 -9.55 9.85 3.25
C LEU A 160 -8.84 8.87 4.20
N LEU A 161 -9.34 7.65 4.34
CA LEU A 161 -8.75 6.61 5.18
C LEU A 161 -7.40 6.16 4.61
N GLU A 162 -7.35 5.86 3.30
CA GLU A 162 -6.12 5.44 2.63
C GLU A 162 -5.04 6.54 2.71
N ARG A 163 -5.41 7.79 2.42
CA ARG A 163 -4.50 8.94 2.55
C ARG A 163 -4.07 9.17 3.99
N GLY A 164 -4.97 9.00 4.95
CA GLY A 164 -4.66 9.13 6.37
C GLY A 164 -3.62 8.12 6.83
N ILE A 165 -3.76 6.85 6.42
CA ILE A 165 -2.80 5.79 6.75
C ILE A 165 -1.46 6.02 6.08
N LEU A 166 -1.44 6.47 4.82
CA LEU A 166 -0.22 6.86 4.14
C LEU A 166 0.51 7.99 4.87
N LEU A 167 -0.23 9.01 5.33
CA LEU A 167 0.34 10.12 6.10
C LEU A 167 0.88 9.66 7.45
N ILE A 168 0.18 8.77 8.15
CA ILE A 168 0.67 8.16 9.40
C ILE A 168 1.99 7.43 9.12
N GLY A 169 2.03 6.60 8.07
CA GLY A 169 3.23 5.86 7.68
C GLY A 169 4.42 6.78 7.35
N LEU A 170 4.19 7.83 6.56
CA LEU A 170 5.23 8.80 6.20
C LEU A 170 5.69 9.64 7.41
N ALA A 171 4.76 10.14 8.23
CA ALA A 171 5.09 10.90 9.44
C ALA A 171 5.92 10.05 10.41
N SER A 172 5.53 8.78 10.61
CA SER A 172 6.33 7.81 11.36
C SER A 172 7.71 7.60 10.74
N ALA A 173 7.80 7.50 9.40
CA ALA A 173 9.08 7.34 8.72
C ALA A 173 10.03 8.54 8.94
N PHE A 174 9.51 9.77 8.96
CA PHE A 174 10.31 10.97 9.26
C PHE A 174 10.80 11.05 10.71
N VAL A 175 10.10 10.40 11.65
CA VAL A 175 10.59 10.27 13.03
C VAL A 175 11.71 9.23 13.12
N LEU A 176 11.64 8.16 12.33
CA LEU A 176 12.56 7.02 12.38
C LEU A 176 13.80 7.18 11.49
N ALA A 177 13.70 7.96 10.42
CA ALA A 177 14.74 8.08 9.41
C ALA A 177 14.89 9.53 8.94
N SER A 178 16.03 9.83 8.33
CA SER A 178 16.30 11.14 7.76
C SER A 178 15.37 11.46 6.58
N PRO A 179 15.12 12.76 6.29
CA PRO A 179 14.30 13.15 5.16
C PRO A 179 14.77 12.59 3.82
N ALA A 180 16.08 12.48 3.58
CA ALA A 180 16.63 11.93 2.35
C ALA A 180 16.26 10.45 2.17
N VAL A 181 16.30 9.65 3.24
CA VAL A 181 15.91 8.24 3.23
C VAL A 181 14.41 8.09 2.97
N VAL A 182 13.58 8.88 3.65
CA VAL A 182 12.12 8.81 3.51
C VAL A 182 11.68 9.19 2.10
N ILE A 183 12.19 10.31 1.57
CA ILE A 183 11.82 10.79 0.23
C ILE A 183 12.31 9.81 -0.83
N ALA A 184 13.58 9.37 -0.76
CA ALA A 184 14.11 8.43 -1.75
C ALA A 184 13.40 7.08 -1.68
N GLY A 185 13.05 6.60 -0.48
CA GLY A 185 12.24 5.39 -0.29
C GLY A 185 10.82 5.53 -0.85
N PHE A 186 10.14 6.66 -0.60
CA PHE A 186 8.80 6.89 -1.13
C PHE A 186 8.77 6.96 -2.66
N VAL A 187 9.70 7.73 -3.26
CA VAL A 187 9.84 7.82 -4.72
C VAL A 187 10.21 6.46 -5.32
N GLY A 188 11.15 5.76 -4.70
CA GLY A 188 11.53 4.41 -5.10
C GLY A 188 10.35 3.44 -5.03
N GLY A 189 9.50 3.55 -4.00
CA GLY A 189 8.31 2.73 -3.83
C GLY A 189 7.26 2.99 -4.90
N ILE A 190 6.96 4.25 -5.22
CA ILE A 190 6.05 4.60 -6.32
C ILE A 190 6.60 4.08 -7.65
N ALA A 191 7.87 4.34 -7.94
CA ALA A 191 8.51 3.90 -9.18
C ALA A 191 8.53 2.36 -9.30
N GLY A 192 8.92 1.68 -8.24
CA GLY A 192 8.92 0.22 -8.19
C GLY A 192 7.52 -0.37 -8.34
N GLY A 193 6.51 0.23 -7.70
CA GLY A 193 5.13 -0.23 -7.76
C GLY A 193 4.48 -0.04 -9.12
N THR A 194 4.73 1.10 -9.77
CA THR A 194 4.23 1.37 -11.13
C THR A 194 4.87 0.45 -12.15
N ILE A 195 6.19 0.22 -12.08
CA ILE A 195 6.90 -0.74 -12.93
C ILE A 195 6.40 -2.17 -12.67
N GLY A 196 6.22 -2.55 -11.40
CA GLY A 196 5.68 -3.85 -11.01
C GLY A 196 4.26 -4.07 -11.51
N ASN A 197 3.41 -3.05 -11.44
CA ASN A 197 2.04 -3.10 -11.95
C ASN A 197 2.01 -3.26 -13.47
N TRP A 198 2.82 -2.47 -14.19
CA TRP A 198 2.92 -2.55 -15.65
C TRP A 198 3.45 -3.91 -16.12
N ALA A 199 4.56 -4.37 -15.52
CA ALA A 199 5.13 -5.68 -15.84
C ALA A 199 4.18 -6.82 -15.47
N GLY A 200 3.53 -6.72 -14.30
CA GLY A 200 2.55 -7.69 -13.83
C GLY A 200 1.34 -7.80 -14.75
N GLY A 201 0.79 -6.67 -15.22
CA GLY A 201 -0.33 -6.67 -16.16
C GLY A 201 0.03 -7.33 -17.49
N LYS A 202 1.26 -7.12 -17.99
CA LYS A 202 1.74 -7.75 -19.22
C LYS A 202 2.04 -9.26 -19.07
N LEU A 203 2.54 -9.68 -17.91
CA LEU A 203 2.93 -11.06 -17.66
C LEU A 203 1.77 -11.96 -17.21
N PHE A 204 0.83 -11.43 -16.43
CA PHE A 204 -0.21 -12.21 -15.76
C PHE A 204 -1.64 -11.81 -16.13
N GLY A 205 -1.80 -10.76 -16.95
CA GLY A 205 -3.10 -10.23 -17.33
C GLY A 205 -3.56 -9.13 -16.39
N GLU A 206 -4.30 -8.18 -16.96
CA GLU A 206 -4.79 -7.00 -16.27
C GLU A 206 -5.86 -7.35 -15.21
N GLY A 207 -5.67 -6.83 -14.00
CA GLY A 207 -6.53 -7.10 -12.85
C GLY A 207 -6.25 -8.43 -12.14
N SER A 208 -5.24 -9.19 -12.57
CA SER A 208 -4.89 -10.48 -11.94
C SER A 208 -4.30 -10.30 -10.54
N ASP A 209 -4.54 -11.29 -9.68
CA ASP A 209 -3.95 -11.39 -8.34
C ASP A 209 -2.41 -11.32 -8.36
N ARG A 210 -1.79 -11.91 -9.39
CA ARG A 210 -0.33 -11.86 -9.57
C ARG A 210 0.18 -10.48 -9.99
N GLN A 211 -0.60 -9.71 -10.75
CA GLN A 211 -0.26 -8.31 -11.05
C GLN A 211 -0.26 -7.47 -9.77
N LYS A 212 -1.29 -7.61 -8.92
CA LYS A 212 -1.38 -6.89 -7.64
C LYS A 212 -0.18 -7.19 -6.75
N LEU A 213 0.21 -8.48 -6.66
CA LEU A 213 1.39 -8.89 -5.92
C LEU A 213 2.70 -8.38 -6.53
N MET A 214 2.82 -8.34 -7.87
CA MET A 214 3.99 -7.75 -8.54
C MET A 214 4.09 -6.25 -8.33
N ALA A 215 2.97 -5.53 -8.35
CA ALA A 215 2.92 -4.11 -8.01
C ALA A 215 3.39 -3.88 -6.57
N PHE A 216 2.86 -4.64 -5.61
CA PHE A 216 3.28 -4.55 -4.22
C PHE A 216 4.76 -4.92 -4.02
N GLY A 217 5.21 -6.03 -4.60
CA GLY A 217 6.59 -6.48 -4.54
C GLY A 217 7.56 -5.49 -5.18
N GLY A 218 7.17 -4.91 -6.31
CA GLY A 218 7.90 -3.83 -6.97
C GLY A 218 7.99 -2.60 -6.07
N ALA A 219 6.91 -2.19 -5.42
CA ALA A 219 6.91 -1.06 -4.50
C ALA A 219 7.80 -1.30 -3.28
N LEU A 220 7.76 -2.50 -2.71
CA LEU A 220 8.62 -2.86 -1.57
C LEU A 220 10.10 -2.87 -1.95
N LEU A 221 10.44 -3.47 -3.10
CA LEU A 221 11.82 -3.51 -3.61
C LEU A 221 12.33 -2.12 -3.99
N GLY A 222 11.54 -1.37 -4.75
CA GLY A 222 11.86 0.00 -5.16
C GLY A 222 12.03 0.92 -3.95
N GLY A 223 11.15 0.80 -2.95
CA GLY A 223 11.25 1.56 -1.71
C GLY A 223 12.48 1.20 -0.89
N GLY A 224 12.82 -0.09 -0.78
CA GLY A 224 14.05 -0.54 -0.12
C GLY A 224 15.32 -0.04 -0.81
N LEU A 225 15.38 -0.12 -2.15
CA LEU A 225 16.49 0.42 -2.94
C LEU A 225 16.59 1.94 -2.84
N GLY A 226 15.44 2.64 -2.89
CA GLY A 226 15.35 4.08 -2.71
C GLY A 226 15.87 4.52 -1.33
N ALA A 227 15.43 3.86 -0.26
CA ALA A 227 15.89 4.12 1.10
C ALA A 227 17.42 3.88 1.23
N LYS A 228 17.96 2.83 0.59
CA LYS A 228 19.41 2.59 0.53
C LYS A 228 20.15 3.69 -0.23
N GLY A 229 19.57 4.21 -1.31
CA GLY A 229 20.06 5.38 -2.03
C GLY A 229 20.06 6.65 -1.17
N GLY A 230 19.01 6.87 -0.38
CA GLY A 230 18.95 7.96 0.59
C GLY A 230 20.02 7.85 1.68
N LYS A 231 20.26 6.65 2.21
CA LYS A 231 21.37 6.41 3.16
C LYS A 231 22.73 6.67 2.51
N TRP A 232 22.92 6.24 1.27
CA TRP A 232 24.14 6.52 0.49
C TRP A 232 24.37 8.01 0.29
N PHE A 233 23.29 8.78 0.09
CA PHE A 233 23.33 10.24 -0.05
C PHE A 233 23.74 10.89 1.28
N ASP A 234 23.08 10.54 2.38
CA ASP A 234 23.41 11.09 3.71
C ASP A 234 24.84 10.77 4.17
N ALA A 235 25.38 9.62 3.75
CA ALA A 235 26.76 9.27 4.02
C ALA A 235 27.76 10.16 3.27
N ARG A 236 27.36 10.77 2.16
CA ARG A 236 28.23 11.56 1.27
C ARG A 236 27.96 13.04 1.31
N TYR A 237 26.75 13.46 1.63
CA TYR A 237 26.29 14.82 1.52
C TYR A 237 25.57 15.23 2.81
N GLU A 238 25.80 16.48 3.23
CA GLU A 238 25.11 17.10 4.33
C GLU A 238 24.28 18.27 3.79
N VAL A 239 22.99 18.29 4.15
CA VAL A 239 22.07 19.36 3.77
C VAL A 239 22.07 20.38 4.90
N LYS A 240 22.77 21.51 4.70
CA LYS A 240 22.74 22.61 5.68
C LYS A 240 21.61 23.56 5.33
N VAL A 241 20.64 23.66 6.23
CA VAL A 241 19.56 24.64 6.19
C VAL A 241 19.92 25.77 7.14
N HIS A 242 20.19 26.97 6.62
CA HIS A 242 20.48 28.14 7.44
C HIS A 242 19.20 28.94 7.71
N GLY A 243 18.67 28.82 8.94
CA GLY A 243 17.65 29.71 9.51
C GLY A 243 16.21 29.16 9.58
N LEU A 244 15.50 29.46 10.69
CA LEU A 244 14.05 29.30 10.81
C LEU A 244 13.37 30.22 9.78
N GLY A 245 12.67 29.65 8.79
CA GLY A 245 11.99 30.42 7.74
C GLY A 245 12.64 30.39 6.35
N SER A 246 13.47 29.37 6.07
CA SER A 246 14.14 29.21 4.77
C SER A 246 13.14 28.96 3.63
N ASN A 247 12.79 30.01 2.88
CA ASN A 247 12.28 29.88 1.50
C ASN A 247 13.33 29.07 0.71
N LEU A 248 12.93 28.01 0.01
CA LEU A 248 13.75 26.90 -0.55
C LEU A 248 15.05 27.28 -1.32
N GLY A 249 15.35 28.57 -1.54
CA GLY A 249 16.56 29.08 -2.19
C GLY A 249 17.86 29.06 -1.35
N ASN A 250 17.84 28.73 -0.05
CA ASN A 250 19.06 28.75 0.80
C ASN A 250 19.56 27.36 1.25
N ILE A 251 19.17 26.31 0.54
CA ILE A 251 19.62 24.93 0.79
C ILE A 251 20.96 24.71 0.10
N LYS A 252 22.04 24.53 0.87
CA LYS A 252 23.37 24.19 0.32
C LYS A 252 23.71 22.74 0.64
N VAL A 253 23.82 21.91 -0.40
CA VAL A 253 24.29 20.53 -0.29
C VAL A 253 25.82 20.56 -0.31
N LYS A 254 26.46 20.17 0.80
CA LYS A 254 27.93 20.07 0.88
C LYS A 254 28.35 18.61 0.95
N PRO A 255 29.40 18.18 0.21
CA PRO A 255 29.97 16.86 0.42
C PRO A 255 30.56 16.78 1.83
N ARG A 256 30.29 15.70 2.55
CA ARG A 256 30.87 15.44 3.87
C ARG A 256 32.36 15.23 3.78
N THR A 257 33.09 15.84 4.70
CA THR A 257 34.56 15.78 4.77
C THR A 257 35.01 14.43 5.33
N ALA A 258 36.25 13.98 5.08
CA ALA A 258 36.74 12.66 5.50
C ALA A 258 36.61 12.38 7.02
N ASN A 259 36.76 13.41 7.86
CA ASN A 259 36.59 13.31 9.31
C ASN A 259 35.12 13.14 9.75
N GLU A 260 34.14 13.64 8.99
CA GLU A 260 32.70 13.50 9.28
C GLU A 260 32.15 12.13 8.82
N LYS A 261 32.81 11.49 7.85
CA LYS A 261 32.48 10.13 7.40
C LYS A 261 32.85 9.06 8.44
N LEU A 262 33.91 9.30 9.23
CA LEU A 262 34.28 8.43 10.35
C LEU A 262 33.29 8.51 11.52
N SER A 263 32.78 9.70 11.85
CA SER A 263 31.87 9.90 12.99
C SER A 263 30.46 9.35 12.77
N SER A 264 29.96 9.36 11.52
CA SER A 264 28.68 8.72 11.19
C SER A 264 28.74 7.20 11.20
N SER A 265 29.90 6.61 10.89
CA SER A 265 30.10 5.15 10.97
C SER A 265 30.24 4.66 12.41
N SER A 266 30.76 5.48 13.32
CA SER A 266 30.81 5.15 14.76
C SER A 266 29.47 5.31 15.47
N ASN A 267 28.60 6.23 15.03
CA ASN A 267 27.27 6.44 15.62
C ASN A 267 26.18 5.47 15.11
N GLU A 268 26.41 4.76 13.99
CA GLU A 268 25.51 3.67 13.53
C GLU A 268 25.71 2.36 14.33
N LYS A 269 26.78 2.28 15.15
CA LYS A 269 26.85 1.29 16.23
C LYS A 269 26.05 1.82 17.42
N VAL A 270 24.73 1.58 17.39
CA VAL A 270 23.90 1.71 18.59
C VAL A 270 24.59 0.97 19.73
N SER A 271 24.70 1.68 20.85
CA SER A 271 25.07 1.24 22.18
C SER A 271 24.61 -0.17 22.50
N VAL A 272 25.49 -1.15 22.30
CA VAL A 272 25.51 -2.36 23.12
C VAL A 272 25.98 -1.89 24.50
N PRO A 273 25.28 -2.20 25.60
CA PRO A 273 25.85 -1.92 26.91
C PRO A 273 27.15 -2.73 26.99
N SER A 274 28.27 -2.02 27.01
CA SER A 274 29.58 -2.66 27.16
C SER A 274 29.55 -3.43 28.47
N SER A 275 29.65 -4.75 28.34
CA SER A 275 29.89 -5.70 29.42
C SER A 275 30.75 -5.10 30.54
N THR A 276 30.20 -5.10 31.76
CA THR A 276 30.92 -5.16 33.04
C THR A 276 32.37 -4.65 33.02
N ASN A 277 32.57 -3.40 33.44
CA ASN A 277 33.89 -2.90 33.85
C ASN A 277 34.33 -3.64 35.12
N TYR A 278 34.95 -4.81 34.97
CA TYR A 278 35.79 -5.37 36.02
C TYR A 278 37.11 -4.60 36.02
N SER A 279 37.19 -3.58 36.86
CA SER A 279 38.47 -2.97 37.22
C SER A 279 39.33 -4.04 37.88
N ARG A 280 40.39 -4.50 37.21
CA ARG A 280 41.42 -5.35 37.82
C ARG A 280 42.21 -4.51 38.84
N GLY A 281 41.59 -4.27 39.98
CA GLY A 281 42.26 -3.78 41.17
C GLY A 281 43.17 -4.88 41.73
N LYS A 282 44.44 -4.55 41.99
CA LYS A 282 45.36 -5.38 42.76
C LYS A 282 44.76 -5.62 44.15
N PHE A 283 44.21 -6.80 44.41
CA PHE A 283 43.85 -7.25 45.75
C PHE A 283 44.91 -8.20 46.34
N ARG A 284 45.19 -7.99 47.64
CA ARG A 284 46.33 -8.47 48.42
C ARG A 284 46.42 -10.01 48.56
N LYS A 285 47.66 -10.50 48.72
CA LYS A 285 48.13 -11.89 48.64
C LYS A 285 47.53 -12.95 49.60
N ASN A 286 46.48 -12.71 50.37
CA ASN A 286 46.01 -13.66 51.40
C ASN A 286 44.49 -13.96 51.43
N VAL A 287 43.68 -13.53 50.46
CA VAL A 287 42.21 -13.77 50.51
C VAL A 287 41.80 -15.15 49.94
N ARG A 288 42.71 -15.85 49.25
CA ARG A 288 42.40 -17.13 48.59
C ARG A 288 42.25 -18.33 49.54
N LYS A 289 42.70 -18.23 50.80
CA LYS A 289 42.66 -19.35 51.76
C LYS A 289 41.35 -19.44 52.56
N THR A 290 40.59 -18.35 52.68
CA THR A 290 39.39 -18.32 53.55
C THR A 290 38.11 -18.78 52.85
N VAL A 291 38.13 -18.95 51.53
CA VAL A 291 36.94 -19.33 50.74
C VAL A 291 36.83 -20.85 50.55
N TRP A 292 37.91 -21.61 50.79
CA TRP A 292 37.94 -23.07 50.61
C TRP A 292 37.84 -23.86 51.92
N GLU A 293 37.57 -23.23 53.06
CA GLU A 293 37.29 -23.92 54.34
C GLU A 293 35.79 -23.98 54.70
N ASN A 294 34.90 -23.43 53.86
CA ASN A 294 33.44 -23.46 54.08
C ASN A 294 32.66 -23.96 52.85
N ALA A 295 33.26 -24.84 52.05
CA ALA A 295 32.59 -25.58 50.97
C ALA A 295 32.70 -27.09 51.24
#